data_AF-A0A7K6ZEF6-F1
#
_entry.id   AF-A0A7K6ZEF6-F1
#
_cell.length_a   1.000
_cell.length_b   1.000
_cell.length_c   1.000
_cell.angle_alpha   90.00
_cell.angle_beta   90.00
_cell.angle_gamma   90.00
#
_symmetry.space_group_name_H-M   'P 1'
#
loop_
_entity.id
_entity.type
_entity.pdbx_description
1 polymer ?
#
loop_
_entity_poly.entity_id
_entity_poly.type
_entity_poly.pdbx_seq_one_letter_code
_entity_poly.pdbx_strand_id
1 'polypeptide(L)' 'VVFNQGEEGTSWYIILKGSVNVVIYGKGVVCTLHEGDDFGKLALVNDAPRAASIVLREDNCHFLRVDKEDFNRILRV' A
#
# COMPACT_ATOMS: atom_id res chain seq x y z
N VAL A 1 -7.26 6.92 -5.80
CA VAL A 1 -5.91 6.78 -5.19
C VAL A 1 -6.11 6.17 -3.82
N VAL A 2 -5.29 5.19 -3.41
CA VAL A 2 -5.41 4.53 -2.10
C VAL A 2 -4.66 5.32 -1.03
N PHE A 3 -3.43 5.76 -1.32
CA PHE A 3 -2.67 6.73 -0.54
C PHE A 3 -1.59 7.38 -1.41
N ASN A 4 -1.05 8.51 -0.96
CA ASN A 4 -0.02 9.27 -1.67
C ASN A 4 1.38 9.07 -1.09
N GLN A 5 2.40 9.20 -1.94
CA GLN A 5 3.80 9.32 -1.53
C GLN A 5 3.95 10.53 -0.58
N GLY A 6 4.67 10.34 0.52
CA GLY A 6 4.91 11.35 1.55
C GLY A 6 3.88 11.37 2.68
N GLU A 7 2.75 10.68 2.56
CA GLU A 7 1.78 10.56 3.65
C GLU A 7 2.30 9.66 4.78
N GLU A 8 1.73 9.79 5.97
CA GLU A 8 1.99 8.87 7.07
C GLU A 8 1.44 7.46 6.73
N GLY A 9 2.20 6.42 7.09
CA GLY A 9 1.71 5.06 6.99
C GLY A 9 0.71 4.72 8.10
N THR A 10 -0.56 4.55 7.74
CA THR A 10 -1.64 4.20 8.71
C THR A 10 -2.22 2.79 8.55
N SER A 11 -2.00 2.13 7.41
CA SER A 11 -2.52 0.77 7.15
C SER A 11 -1.62 -0.03 6.21
N TRP A 12 -1.72 -1.36 6.31
CA TRP A 12 -1.18 -2.35 5.38
C TRP A 12 -2.33 -3.02 4.64
N TYR A 13 -2.10 -3.41 3.38
CA TYR A 13 -3.15 -3.88 2.47
C TYR A 13 -2.75 -5.16 1.76
N ILE A 14 -3.73 -6.00 1.47
CA ILE A 14 -3.61 -7.17 0.57
C ILE A 14 -4.67 -7.04 -0.52
N ILE A 15 -4.29 -7.29 -1.77
CA ILE A 15 -5.19 -7.21 -2.93
C ILE A 15 -6.00 -8.49 -3.02
N LEU A 16 -7.30 -8.41 -2.80
CA LEU A 16 -8.23 -9.53 -2.96
C LEU A 16 -8.80 -9.64 -4.36
N LYS A 17 -8.89 -8.51 -5.08
CA LYS A 17 -9.34 -8.46 -6.47
C LYS A 17 -8.78 -7.23 -7.17
N GLY A 18 -8.35 -7.42 -8.40
CA GLY A 18 -7.89 -6.36 -9.29
C GLY A 18 -6.39 -6.08 -9.17
N SER A 19 -5.99 -4.87 -9.55
CA SER A 19 -4.58 -4.48 -9.61
C SER A 19 -4.37 -2.98 -9.32
N VAL A 20 -3.15 -2.65 -8.87
CA VAL A 20 -2.76 -1.29 -8.52
C VAL A 20 -1.38 -0.95 -9.06
N ASN A 21 -1.19 0.31 -9.45
CA ASN A 21 0.11 0.85 -9.83
C ASN A 21 0.81 1.46 -8.61
N VAL A 22 2.10 1.16 -8.49
CA VAL A 22 3.03 1.84 -7.59
C VAL A 22 3.64 3.00 -8.34
N VAL A 23 3.40 4.23 -7.87
CA VAL A 23 3.79 5.46 -8.55
C VAL A 23 4.76 6.26 -7.69
N ILE A 24 5.91 6.65 -8.24
CA ILE A 24 6.91 7.47 -7.55
C ILE A 24 7.08 8.80 -8.28
N TYR A 25 7.10 9.91 -7.53
CA TYR A 25 7.35 11.24 -8.08
C TYR A 25 8.66 11.28 -8.86
N GLY A 26 8.61 11.80 -10.10
CA GLY A 26 9.75 11.85 -11.01
C GLY A 26 10.09 10.54 -11.73
N LYS A 27 9.45 9.41 -11.38
CA LYS A 27 9.64 8.11 -12.06
C LYS A 27 8.37 7.58 -12.74
N GLY A 28 7.19 8.07 -12.35
CA GLY A 28 5.92 7.55 -12.86
C GLY A 28 5.60 6.18 -12.26
N VAL A 29 4.96 5.31 -13.04
CA VAL A 29 4.63 3.93 -12.63
C VAL A 29 5.91 3.11 -12.60
N VAL A 30 6.30 2.61 -11.43
CA VAL A 30 7.54 1.82 -11.26
C VAL A 30 7.28 0.31 -11.24
N CYS A 31 6.08 -0.11 -10.82
CA CYS A 31 5.60 -1.48 -10.95
C CYS A 31 4.07 -1.54 -10.78
N THR A 32 3.49 -2.70 -11.07
CA THR A 32 2.08 -3.01 -10.84
C THR A 32 1.97 -4.25 -9.96
N LEU A 33 1.10 -4.17 -8.96
CA LEU A 33 0.75 -5.28 -8.07
C LEU A 33 -0.63 -5.83 -8.44
N HIS A 34 -0.84 -7.12 -8.24
CA HIS A 34 -2.03 -7.86 -8.64
C HIS A 34 -2.63 -8.61 -7.44
N GLU A 35 -3.76 -9.29 -7.67
CA GLU A 35 -4.40 -10.14 -6.67
C GLU A 35 -3.41 -11.10 -5.99
N GLY A 36 -3.48 -11.16 -4.65
CA GLY A 36 -2.55 -11.91 -3.80
C GLY A 36 -1.35 -11.10 -3.31
N ASP A 37 -0.99 -10.00 -3.98
CA ASP A 37 0.11 -9.13 -3.52
C ASP A 37 -0.31 -8.26 -2.33
N ASP A 38 0.69 -7.89 -1.51
CA ASP A 38 0.53 -6.96 -0.40
C ASP A 38 1.29 -5.65 -0.62
N PHE A 39 0.84 -4.56 0.02
CA PHE A 39 1.52 -3.27 -0.05
C PHE A 39 1.32 -2.40 1.19
N GLY A 40 2.26 -1.48 1.41
CA GLY A 40 2.17 -0.47 2.47
C GLY A 40 2.81 -0.86 3.81
N LYS A 41 3.44 -2.03 3.94
CA LYS A 41 4.08 -2.43 5.21
C LYS A 41 5.29 -1.57 5.59
N LEU A 42 6.08 -1.12 4.60
CA LEU A 42 7.36 -0.46 4.83
C LEU A 42 7.23 0.80 5.70
N ALA A 43 6.22 1.62 5.44
CA ALA A 43 5.95 2.84 6.21
C ALA A 43 5.52 2.55 7.66
N LEU A 44 4.86 1.42 7.91
CA LEU A 44 4.46 1.01 9.26
C LEU A 44 5.67 0.51 10.06
N VAL A 45 6.50 -0.34 9.44
CA VAL A 45 7.66 -0.96 10.09
C VAL A 45 8.71 0.09 10.45
N ASN A 46 8.98 1.02 9.53
CA ASN A 46 10.04 2.02 9.70
C ASN A 46 9.55 3.33 10.33
N ASP A 47 8.25 3.44 10.64
CA ASP A 47 7.61 4.69 11.08
C ASP A 47 8.01 5.89 10.22
N ALA A 48 7.92 5.71 8.91
CA ALA A 48 8.40 6.65 7.90
C ALA A 48 7.30 6.98 6.88
N PRO A 49 7.38 8.14 6.19
CA PRO A 49 6.44 8.48 5.14
C PRO A 49 6.36 7.43 4.01
N ARG A 50 5.23 7.37 3.30
CA ARG A 50 5.05 6.51 2.13
C ARG A 50 6.10 6.80 1.06
N ALA A 51 6.83 5.78 0.64
CA ALA A 51 7.85 5.90 -0.41
C ALA A 51 7.27 6.05 -1.83
N ALA A 52 6.00 5.71 -2.03
CA ALA A 52 5.30 5.73 -3.31
C ALA A 52 3.78 5.96 -3.08
N SER A 53 3.08 6.44 -4.10
CA SER A 53 1.62 6.47 -4.17
C SER A 53 1.10 5.13 -4.70
N ILE A 54 -0.08 4.72 -4.22
CA ILE A 54 -0.79 3.55 -4.74
C ILE A 54 -2.07 4.02 -5.44
N VAL A 55 -2.19 3.66 -6.72
CA VAL A 55 -3.31 4.09 -7.57
C VAL A 55 -3.98 2.85 -8.17
N LEU A 56 -5.31 2.81 -8.14
CA LEU A 56 -6.07 1.75 -8.81
C LEU A 56 -5.70 1.72 -10.30
N ARG A 57 -5.43 0.53 -10.83
CA ARG A 57 -5.16 0.34 -12.26
C ARG A 57 -6.44 0.04 -13.04
N GLU A 58 -7.43 -0.52 -12.37
CA GLU A 58 -8.72 -0.91 -12.94
C GLU A 58 -9.87 -0.65 -11.96
N ASP A 59 -11.09 -0.78 -12.45
CA ASP A 59 -12.30 -0.58 -11.67
C ASP A 59 -12.60 -1.77 -10.75
N ASN A 60 -13.31 -1.50 -9.65
CA ASN A 60 -13.81 -2.53 -8.73
C ASN A 60 -12.73 -3.42 -8.09
N CYS A 61 -11.64 -2.81 -7.61
CA CYS A 61 -10.62 -3.49 -6.80
C CYS A 61 -11.05 -3.65 -5.33
N HIS A 62 -10.73 -4.79 -4.74
CA HIS A 62 -11.09 -5.15 -3.37
C HIS A 62 -9.82 -5.40 -2.56
N PHE A 63 -9.78 -4.91 -1.33
CA PHE A 63 -8.61 -5.01 -0.47
C PHE A 63 -8.99 -5.53 0.91
N LEU A 64 -8.13 -6.35 1.49
CA LEU A 64 -8.07 -6.50 2.94
C LEU A 64 -7.18 -5.39 3.50
N ARG A 65 -7.58 -4.77 4.61
CA ARG A 65 -6.83 -3.70 5.28
C ARG A 65 -6.58 -4.05 6.75
N VAL A 66 -5.35 -3.85 7.20
CA VAL A 66 -4.98 -3.92 8.62
C VAL A 66 -4.43 -2.57 9.04
N ASP A 67 -5.02 -1.96 10.07
CA ASP A 67 -4.62 -0.65 10.55
C ASP A 67 -3.35 -0.74 11.44
N LYS A 68 -2.60 0.37 11.54
CA LYS A 68 -1.25 0.42 12.15
C LYS A 68 -1.20 -0.17 13.55
N GLU A 69 -2.22 0.07 14.38
CA GLU A 69 -2.29 -0.48 15.74
C GLU A 69 -2.34 -2.01 15.75
N ASP A 70 -3.26 -2.60 14.98
CA ASP A 70 -3.38 -4.05 14.86
C ASP A 70 -2.18 -4.68 14.16
N PHE A 71 -1.64 -4.01 13.14
CA PHE A 71 -0.41 -4.45 12.49
C PHE A 71 0.75 -4.53 13.49
N ASN A 72 0.95 -3.49 14.29
CA ASN A 72 1.99 -3.45 15.32
C ASN A 72 1.78 -4.51 16.41
N ARG A 73 0.53 -4.76 16.79
CA ARG A 73 0.19 -5.72 17.84
C ARG A 73 0.34 -7.18 17.41
N ILE A 74 0.08 -7.49 16.15
CA ILE A 74 -0.07 -8.87 15.67
C ILE A 74 1.05 -9.30 14.72
N LEU A 75 1.52 -8.41 13.85
CA LEU A 75 2.37 -8.74 12.71
C LEU A 75 3.78 -8.18 12.78
N ARG A 76 4.02 -7.19 13.66
CA ARG A 76 5.35 -6.61 13.87
C ARG A 76 6.16 -7.54 14.77
N VAL A 77 7.11 -8.23 14.16
CA VAL A 77 8.12 -9.07 14.82
C VAL A 77 9.36 -8.23 15.10
#